data_AF-A0A7Y5RZR7-F1
#
_entry.id   AF-A0A7Y5RZR7-F1
#
_cell.length_a   1.000
_cell.length_b   1.000
_cell.length_c   1.000
_cell.angle_alpha   90.00
_cell.angle_beta   90.00
_cell.angle_gamma   90.00
#
_symmetry.space_group_name_H-M   'P 1'
#
loop_
_entity.id
_entity.type
_entity.pdbx_description
1 polymer ?
#
loop_
_entity_poly.entity_id
_entity_poly.type
_entity_poly.pdbx_seq_one_letter_code
_entity_poly.pdbx_strand_id
1 'polypeptide(L)' 'GPRRPLEFHPAVCVACGRKTQVPFKPAEGRPVYCRECHELRKRAAKE' A
#
# COMPACT_ATOMS: atom_id res chain seq x y z
N GLY A 1 -15.26 -7.56 -21.88
CA GLY A 1 -13.98 -8.29 -21.93
C GLY A 1 -13.58 -8.75 -20.54
N PRO A 2 -12.92 -9.91 -20.39
CA PRO A 2 -12.53 -10.43 -19.08
C PRO A 2 -11.51 -9.49 -18.43
N ARG A 3 -11.78 -9.06 -17.19
CA ARG A 3 -10.86 -8.23 -16.41
C ARG A 3 -9.66 -9.09 -16.03
N ARG A 4 -8.45 -8.68 -16.41
CA ARG A 4 -7.22 -9.38 -16.01
C ARG A 4 -7.16 -9.45 -14.48
N PRO A 5 -6.78 -10.59 -13.88
CA PRO A 5 -6.59 -10.67 -12.44
C PRO A 5 -5.56 -9.62 -12.00
N LEU A 6 -5.90 -8.83 -10.98
CA LEU A 6 -4.94 -7.92 -10.35
C LEU A 6 -3.89 -8.79 -9.64
N GLU A 7 -2.62 -8.62 -10.01
CA GLU A 7 -1.50 -9.25 -9.31
C GLU A 7 -1.25 -8.48 -8.01
N PHE A 8 -1.36 -9.17 -6.88
CA PHE A 8 -1.06 -8.60 -5.57
C PHE A 8 0.34 -9.01 -5.14
N HIS A 9 1.16 -8.02 -4.78
CA HIS A 9 2.50 -8.24 -4.26
C HIS A 9 2.51 -8.11 -2.73
N PRO A 10 3.19 -9.02 -2.02
CA PRO A 10 3.38 -8.89 -0.58
C PRO A 10 4.30 -7.71 -0.29
N ALA A 11 3.92 -6.89 0.70
CA ALA A 11 4.68 -5.75 1.13
C ALA A 11 4.56 -5.56 2.65
N VAL A 12 5.46 -4.76 3.24
CA VAL A 12 5.47 -4.46 4.67
C VAL A 12 5.17 -2.98 4.86
N CYS A 13 4.21 -2.67 5.74
CA CYS A 13 3.88 -1.29 6.06
C CYS A 13 5.05 -0.62 6.76
N VAL A 14 5.56 0.50 6.22
CA VAL A 14 6.70 1.21 6.82
C VAL A 14 6.34 1.95 8.11
N ALA A 15 5.04 2.23 8.34
CA ALA A 15 4.59 2.93 9.54
C ALA A 15 4.34 2.00 10.74
N CYS A 16 3.84 0.78 10.50
CA CYS A 16 3.46 -0.14 11.59
C CYS A 16 4.09 -1.53 11.50
N GLY A 17 4.86 -1.84 10.44
CA GLY A 17 5.55 -3.12 10.27
C GLY A 17 4.67 -4.31 9.88
N ARG A 18 3.36 -4.12 9.68
CA ARG A 18 2.45 -5.22 9.32
C ARG A 18 2.62 -5.66 7.86
N LYS A 19 2.51 -6.97 7.62
CA LYS A 19 2.45 -7.55 6.26
C LYS A 19 1.11 -7.18 5.60
N THR A 20 1.16 -6.72 4.36
CA THR A 20 -0.01 -6.33 3.57
C THR A 20 0.20 -6.73 2.10
N GLN A 21 -0.86 -6.66 1.32
CA GLN A 21 -0.84 -6.97 -0.11
C GLN A 21 -1.26 -5.74 -0.90
N VAL A 22 -0.46 -5.39 -1.90
CA VAL A 22 -0.69 -4.20 -2.73
C VAL A 22 -0.70 -4.57 -4.21
N PRO A 23 -1.55 -3.92 -5.03
CA PRO A 23 -1.67 -4.24 -6.46
C PRO A 23 -0.54 -3.62 -7.31
N PHE A 24 0.55 -3.19 -6.68
CA PHE A 24 1.70 -2.55 -7.31
C PHE A 24 2.97 -3.20 -6.76
N LYS A 25 4.06 -3.23 -7.55
CA LYS A 25 5.34 -3.75 -7.06
C LYS A 25 5.90 -2.79 -6.00
N PRO A 26 6.21 -3.26 -4.78
CA PRO A 26 6.94 -2.45 -3.81
C PRO A 26 8.30 -2.09 -4.42
N ALA A 27 8.57 -0.80 -4.56
CA ALA A 27 9.82 -0.29 -5.11
C ALA A 27 10.68 0.32 -4.01
N GLU A 28 11.99 0.11 -4.08
CA GLU A 28 12.96 0.81 -3.24
C GLU A 28 12.84 2.32 -3.51
N GLY A 29 12.31 3.07 -2.53
CA GLY A 29 12.04 4.50 -2.66
C GLY A 29 10.56 4.90 -2.64
N ARG A 30 9.60 3.95 -2.74
CA ARG A 30 8.18 4.23 -2.52
C ARG A 30 7.69 3.58 -1.22
N PRO A 31 7.35 4.37 -0.18
CA PRO A 31 6.92 3.80 1.08
C PRO A 31 5.56 3.12 0.93
N VAL A 32 5.50 1.84 1.33
CA VAL A 32 4.25 1.08 1.34
C VAL A 32 3.54 1.28 2.68
N TYR A 33 2.25 1.56 2.62
CA TYR A 33 1.40 1.71 3.80
C TYR A 33 0.25 0.71 3.75
N CYS A 34 -0.09 0.13 4.90
CA CYS A 34 -1.35 -0.59 5.03
C CYS A 34 -2.53 0.39 4.90
N ARG A 35 -3.73 -0.14 4.68
CA ARG A 35 -4.94 0.66 4.51
C ARG A 35 -5.16 1.66 5.65
N GLU A 36 -5.00 1.24 6.90
CA GLU A 36 -5.11 2.13 8.06
C GLU A 36 -4.10 3.28 8.04
N CYS A 37 -2.80 2.98 7.94
CA CYS A 37 -1.75 4.00 7.94
C CYS A 37 -1.86 4.93 6.71
N HIS A 38 -2.30 4.41 5.57
CA HIS A 38 -2.52 5.21 4.36
C HIS A 38 -3.70 6.17 4.53
N GLU A 39 -4.82 5.73 5.12
CA GLU A 39 -5.95 6.62 5.41
C GLU A 39 -5.58 7.69 6.45
N LEU A 40 -4.85 7.34 7.51
CA LEU A 40 -4.33 8.30 8.49
C LEU A 40 -3.44 9.36 7.83
N ARG A 41 -2.51 8.94 6.97
CA ARG A 41 -1.63 9.87 6.25
C ARG A 41 -2.38 10.76 5.26
N LYS A 42 -3.36 10.22 4.53
CA LYS A 42 -4.20 11.02 3.61
C LYS A 42 -4.99 12.09 4.33
N ARG A 43 -5.43 11.82 5.57
CA ARG A 43 -6.11 12.82 6.40
C ARG A 43 -5.15 13.94 6.80
N ALA A 44 -3.95 13.60 7.28
CA ALA A 44 -2.94 14.56 7.68
C ALA A 44 -2.38 15.43 6.53
N ALA A 45 -2.38 14.94 5.29
CA ALA A 45 -1.91 15.68 4.11
C ALA A 45 -2.96 16.63 3.49
N LYS A 46 -4.18 16.64 4.03
CA LYS A 46 -5.30 17.44 3.51
C LYS A 46 -5.55 18.73 4.31
N GLU A 47 -4.68 19.04 5.27
CA GLU A 47 -4.73 20.23 6.14
C GLU A 47 -3.60 21.20 5.81
#